data_AF-A0A401KS32-F1
#
_entry.id   AF-A0A401KS32-F1
#
_cell.length_a   1.000
_cell.length_b   1.000
_cell.length_c   1.000
_cell.angle_alpha   90.00
_cell.angle_beta   90.00
_cell.angle_gamma   90.00
#
_symmetry.space_group_name_H-M   'P 1'
#
loop_
_entity.id
_entity.type
_entity.pdbx_description
1 polymer ?
#
loop_
_entity_poly.entity_id
_entity_poly.type
_entity_poly.pdbx_seq_one_letter_code
_entity_poly.pdbx_strand_id
1 'polypeptide(L)'
;MQNSPKKPDTVAKRRKRVKAPRDNKSSGFDEVLQTDIDQLLRRHKPETELETEDASTPPQPTLPEPFTEIEVQVADVSSTGDGLALSENQDHVYVVPFTVPGDKVLVKVVRHFPSLSYSMTDFIKVIEPGPKRNDAGIGCQYFGRCSGCQLQMMSYEDQLAHKKRIVEKAYANFSGLIPELIPAIDDTFPSPLQYGYRTKLTPHFAAPGGNKRRGKGPREPHKEVPPIGFTFKNRRMDLDIEDCPLGTDIVRQGLKSERKRVAETIGKYTKGATLLMRESTSRVPKEQDSENPPAPINKPGQDSGDVIRIEKDTYIEEKRCVTDSNATSIEYVDDYVFTNKAGAFFQNNNSILSGFTEFIRQHAMPPNNDQDAKPIKYLLDAYSGSGLFTITLSPLFKSSLGVDVAGDSIASARDNARDNKLPNTGFAAADAATLFKDVPYPPDQTLLVIDPPRKGCSDDFLRQLLAFGPRRVVYVSCNVHTQARDVAVMVQGDAEKKIRYEIESIRGFDFFPQTGHVEGVAILNKTSIPESA
;
A
#
# COMPACT_ATOMS: atom_id res chain seq x y z
N MET A 1 -59.08 -7.97 -44.55
CA MET A 1 -58.90 -7.06 -45.71
C MET A 1 -57.98 -5.92 -45.28
N GLN A 2 -57.10 -5.48 -46.18
CA GLN A 2 -56.09 -4.40 -46.11
C GLN A 2 -54.75 -4.82 -45.44
N ASN A 3 -53.75 -5.29 -46.22
CA ASN A 3 -52.68 -4.55 -46.97
C ASN A 3 -51.67 -3.90 -46.01
N SER A 4 -50.33 -4.00 -46.07
CA SER A 4 -49.24 -4.41 -47.00
C SER A 4 -47.91 -4.32 -46.18
N PRO A 5 -46.65 -4.24 -46.71
CA PRO A 5 -45.91 -4.99 -47.73
C PRO A 5 -44.65 -5.74 -47.16
N LYS A 6 -43.98 -6.56 -47.98
CA LYS A 6 -42.67 -7.21 -47.71
C LYS A 6 -41.57 -6.18 -47.43
N LYS A 7 -40.74 -6.41 -46.40
CA LYS A 7 -39.47 -5.69 -46.14
C LYS A 7 -38.25 -6.50 -46.63
N PRO A 8 -37.17 -5.83 -47.08
CA PRO A 8 -36.07 -6.42 -47.84
C PRO A 8 -34.99 -7.05 -46.95
N ASP A 9 -34.27 -8.02 -47.53
CA ASP A 9 -33.01 -8.55 -47.00
C ASP A 9 -31.95 -7.46 -46.89
N THR A 10 -31.58 -7.08 -45.67
CA THR A 10 -30.37 -6.30 -45.40
C THR A 10 -29.45 -7.10 -44.50
N VAL A 11 -28.46 -7.74 -45.12
CA VAL A 11 -27.27 -8.29 -44.47
C VAL A 11 -26.48 -7.12 -43.87
N ALA A 12 -26.69 -6.85 -42.58
CA ALA A 12 -25.85 -5.92 -41.84
C ALA A 12 -24.48 -6.54 -41.59
N LYS A 13 -23.50 -6.24 -42.46
CA LYS A 13 -22.08 -6.51 -42.22
C LYS A 13 -21.67 -5.89 -40.88
N ARG A 14 -21.46 -6.76 -39.88
CA ARG A 14 -20.78 -6.42 -38.62
C ARG A 14 -19.42 -5.80 -38.96
N ARG A 15 -19.31 -4.47 -38.89
CA ARG A 15 -18.01 -3.79 -38.88
C ARG A 15 -17.20 -4.37 -37.72
N LYS A 16 -16.14 -5.13 -38.03
CA LYS A 16 -15.10 -5.48 -37.07
C LYS A 16 -14.61 -4.15 -36.50
N ARG A 17 -14.91 -3.88 -35.23
CA ARG A 17 -14.14 -2.92 -34.44
C ARG A 17 -12.70 -3.38 -34.53
N VAL A 18 -11.89 -2.65 -35.30
CA VAL A 18 -10.43 -2.71 -35.19
C VAL A 18 -10.16 -2.43 -33.72
N LYS A 19 -9.62 -3.43 -33.01
CA LYS A 19 -9.11 -3.20 -31.66
C LYS A 19 -8.04 -2.13 -31.82
N ALA A 20 -8.28 -0.96 -31.23
CA ALA A 20 -7.19 -0.06 -30.90
C ALA A 20 -6.10 -0.90 -30.20
N PRO A 21 -4.81 -0.67 -30.49
CA PRO A 21 -3.75 -1.30 -29.74
C PRO A 21 -4.06 -1.08 -28.25
N ARG A 22 -3.96 -2.15 -27.46
CA ARG A 22 -4.01 -1.99 -26.02
C ARG A 22 -2.83 -1.11 -25.67
N ASP A 23 -3.07 0.16 -25.39
CA ASP A 23 -2.18 0.93 -24.55
C ASP A 23 -2.03 0.09 -23.29
N ASN A 24 -0.86 -0.54 -23.15
CA ASN A 24 -0.41 -1.05 -21.88
C ASN A 24 -0.37 0.19 -20.99
N LYS A 25 -1.45 0.46 -20.25
CA LYS A 25 -1.34 1.24 -19.03
C LYS A 25 -0.33 0.47 -18.18
N SER A 26 0.94 0.87 -18.24
CA SER A 26 1.95 0.39 -17.32
C SER A 26 1.37 0.59 -15.93
N SER A 27 1.42 -0.46 -15.11
CA SER A 27 1.17 -0.22 -13.71
C SER A 27 2.30 0.68 -13.21
N GLY A 28 2.05 1.59 -12.26
CA GLY A 28 3.13 2.46 -11.74
C GLY A 28 4.34 1.65 -11.22
N PHE A 29 4.12 0.39 -10.82
CA PHE A 29 5.20 -0.56 -10.49
C PHE A 29 6.15 -0.86 -11.66
N ASP A 30 5.62 -0.96 -12.88
CA ASP A 30 6.44 -1.24 -14.07
C ASP A 30 7.34 -0.04 -14.40
N GLU A 31 6.88 1.20 -14.15
CA GLU A 31 7.63 2.44 -14.38
C GLU A 31 8.75 2.64 -13.34
N VAL A 32 8.46 2.34 -12.07
CA VAL A 32 9.46 2.39 -10.99
C VAL A 32 10.60 1.42 -11.24
N LEU A 33 10.29 0.16 -11.56
CA LEU A 33 11.29 -0.84 -11.88
C LEU A 33 12.10 -0.44 -13.12
N GLN A 34 11.45 0.07 -14.16
CA GLN A 34 12.14 0.54 -15.37
C GLN A 34 13.14 1.67 -15.04
N THR A 35 12.73 2.63 -14.22
CA THR A 35 13.60 3.75 -13.83
C THR A 35 14.85 3.26 -13.09
N ASP A 36 14.71 2.29 -12.18
CA ASP A 36 15.85 1.69 -11.48
C ASP A 36 16.78 0.94 -12.43
N ILE A 37 16.23 0.22 -13.41
CA ILE A 37 17.00 -0.49 -14.45
C ILE A 37 17.78 0.50 -15.30
N ASP A 38 17.13 1.55 -15.81
CA ASP A 38 17.75 2.55 -16.66
C ASP A 38 18.89 3.27 -15.94
N GLN A 39 18.71 3.58 -14.65
CA GLN A 39 19.77 4.16 -13.83
C GLN A 39 20.93 3.21 -13.61
N LEU A 40 20.67 1.93 -13.34
CA LEU A 40 21.72 0.94 -13.16
C LEU A 40 22.56 0.81 -14.43
N LEU A 41 21.91 0.70 -15.59
CA LEU A 41 22.57 0.65 -16.89
C LEU A 41 23.39 1.92 -17.16
N ARG A 42 22.82 3.11 -16.93
CA ARG A 42 23.53 4.39 -17.12
C ARG A 42 24.80 4.51 -16.28
N ARG A 43 24.78 4.06 -15.01
CA ARG A 43 25.95 4.08 -14.12
C ARG A 43 27.10 3.18 -14.60
N HIS A 44 26.81 2.21 -15.48
CA HIS A 44 27.74 1.20 -15.95
C HIS A 44 28.08 1.34 -17.44
N LYS A 45 27.55 2.37 -18.13
CA LYS A 45 27.99 2.72 -19.49
C LYS A 45 29.31 3.50 -19.45
N PRO A 46 30.26 3.20 -20.35
CA PRO A 46 31.48 4.00 -20.48
C PRO A 46 31.18 5.42 -20.98
N GLU A 47 31.92 6.42 -20.47
CA GLU A 47 31.71 7.85 -20.78
C GLU A 47 31.68 8.16 -22.30
N THR A 48 32.43 7.40 -23.11
CA THR A 48 32.50 7.57 -24.57
C THR A 48 31.21 7.21 -25.33
N GLU A 49 30.29 6.47 -24.72
CA GLU A 49 28.99 6.10 -25.34
C GLU A 49 27.83 7.00 -24.88
N LEU A 50 28.04 7.87 -23.88
CA LEU A 50 27.02 8.82 -23.42
C LEU A 50 26.91 10.04 -24.35
N GLU A 51 27.94 10.34 -25.15
CA GLU A 51 28.01 11.50 -26.05
C GLU A 51 27.54 11.20 -27.48
N THR A 52 27.26 9.92 -27.80
CA THR A 52 26.79 9.49 -29.14
C THR A 52 25.36 8.99 -29.06
N GLU A 53 24.40 9.89 -28.80
CA GLU A 53 23.00 9.66 -29.16
C GLU A 53 22.82 9.78 -30.68
N ASP A 54 23.51 8.93 -31.44
CA ASP A 54 23.24 8.74 -32.86
C ASP A 54 22.38 7.49 -33.03
N ALA A 55 21.35 7.60 -33.87
CA ALA A 55 20.21 6.68 -33.96
C ALA A 55 20.51 5.33 -34.63
N SER A 56 21.61 4.66 -34.25
CA SER A 56 21.83 3.25 -34.55
C SER A 56 21.29 2.39 -33.42
N THR A 57 20.32 1.54 -33.73
CA THR A 57 19.82 0.51 -32.80
C THR A 57 21.02 -0.33 -32.33
N PRO A 58 21.31 -0.40 -31.01
CA PRO A 58 22.38 -1.26 -30.51
C PRO A 58 22.19 -2.69 -31.01
N PRO A 59 23.26 -3.44 -31.32
CA PRO A 59 23.13 -4.85 -31.63
C PRO A 59 22.35 -5.53 -30.51
N GLN A 60 21.32 -6.32 -30.86
CA GLN A 60 20.50 -6.96 -29.83
C GLN A 60 21.39 -7.86 -28.97
N PRO A 61 21.34 -7.73 -27.63
CA PRO A 61 22.09 -8.61 -26.76
C PRO A 61 21.74 -10.07 -27.05
N THR A 62 22.74 -10.94 -27.10
CA THR A 62 22.53 -12.38 -27.14
C THR A 62 22.00 -12.84 -25.79
N LEU A 63 20.68 -12.84 -25.64
CA LEU A 63 20.00 -13.25 -24.43
C LEU A 63 19.92 -14.79 -24.35
N PRO A 64 20.07 -15.39 -23.15
CA PRO A 64 19.86 -16.82 -22.94
C PRO A 64 18.46 -17.25 -23.35
N GLU A 65 18.28 -18.49 -23.79
CA GLU A 65 16.94 -19.00 -24.10
C GLU A 65 16.03 -18.96 -22.86
N PRO A 66 14.73 -18.63 -23.00
CA PRO A 66 13.80 -18.73 -21.89
C PRO A 66 13.82 -20.14 -21.27
N PHE A 67 13.72 -20.18 -19.96
CA PHE A 67 13.78 -21.36 -19.10
C PHE A 67 15.18 -21.99 -18.94
N THR A 68 16.25 -21.34 -19.39
CA THR A 68 17.61 -21.71 -19.01
C THR A 68 17.94 -21.27 -17.59
N GLU A 69 18.78 -22.05 -16.92
CA GLU A 69 19.36 -21.70 -15.62
C GLU A 69 20.72 -21.04 -15.85
N ILE A 70 20.94 -19.87 -15.25
CA ILE A 70 22.17 -19.10 -15.37
C ILE A 70 22.65 -18.64 -13.99
N GLU A 71 23.95 -18.48 -13.84
CA GLU A 71 24.54 -17.81 -12.67
C GLU A 71 24.57 -16.30 -12.93
N VAL A 72 24.14 -15.51 -11.95
CA VAL A 72 24.19 -14.05 -12.03
C VAL A 72 24.71 -13.46 -10.72
N GLN A 73 25.41 -12.33 -10.85
CA GLN A 73 25.91 -11.55 -9.72
C GLN A 73 25.00 -10.33 -9.52
N VAL A 74 24.39 -10.21 -8.34
CA VAL A 74 23.47 -9.12 -8.03
C VAL A 74 24.25 -7.85 -7.71
N ALA A 75 23.94 -6.77 -8.43
CA ALA A 75 24.64 -5.49 -8.36
C ALA A 75 23.89 -4.45 -7.50
N ASP A 76 22.57 -4.39 -7.60
CA ASP A 76 21.73 -3.43 -6.86
C ASP A 76 20.41 -4.10 -6.41
N VAL A 77 19.61 -3.39 -5.62
CA VAL A 77 18.23 -3.77 -5.28
C VAL A 77 17.28 -2.67 -5.76
N SER A 78 16.27 -3.08 -6.53
CA SER A 78 15.24 -2.17 -7.04
C SER A 78 14.37 -1.63 -5.90
N SER A 79 13.65 -0.54 -6.18
CA SER A 79 12.66 0.03 -5.28
C SER A 79 11.44 -0.90 -5.08
N THR A 80 11.32 -1.96 -5.89
CA THR A 80 10.31 -3.01 -5.71
C THR A 80 10.79 -4.15 -4.79
N GLY A 81 12.04 -4.09 -4.31
CA GLY A 81 12.66 -5.07 -3.43
C GLY A 81 13.22 -6.31 -4.14
N ASP A 82 13.36 -6.28 -5.48
CA ASP A 82 13.99 -7.36 -6.25
C ASP A 82 15.45 -6.97 -6.56
N GLY A 83 16.37 -7.93 -6.51
CA GLY A 83 17.76 -7.70 -6.92
C GLY A 83 17.86 -7.43 -8.42
N LEU A 84 18.87 -6.67 -8.82
CA LEU A 84 19.18 -6.33 -10.20
C LEU A 84 20.59 -6.82 -10.51
N ALA A 85 20.71 -7.75 -11.46
CA ALA A 85 21.98 -8.28 -11.92
C ALA A 85 22.24 -7.84 -13.37
N LEU A 86 23.44 -7.36 -13.66
CA LEU A 86 23.84 -6.96 -15.01
C LEU A 86 24.21 -8.19 -15.85
N SER A 87 23.94 -8.12 -17.16
CA SER A 87 24.54 -9.02 -18.14
C SER A 87 26.06 -8.86 -18.18
N GLU A 88 26.77 -9.85 -18.75
CA GLU A 88 28.23 -9.77 -18.92
C GLU A 88 28.67 -8.51 -19.69
N ASN A 89 27.87 -8.10 -20.68
CA ASN A 89 28.11 -6.90 -21.48
C ASN A 89 27.54 -5.61 -20.86
N GLN A 90 26.91 -5.69 -19.68
CA GLN A 90 26.35 -4.55 -18.94
C GLN A 90 25.31 -3.72 -19.72
N ASP A 91 24.66 -4.34 -20.71
CA ASP A 91 23.65 -3.74 -21.59
C ASP A 91 22.22 -4.18 -21.27
N HIS A 92 22.06 -5.12 -20.33
CA HIS A 92 20.79 -5.76 -20.01
C HIS A 92 20.73 -6.16 -18.53
N VAL A 93 19.54 -6.09 -17.93
CA VAL A 93 19.34 -6.41 -16.50
C VAL A 93 18.49 -7.66 -16.29
N TYR A 94 18.94 -8.56 -15.42
CA TYR A 94 18.12 -9.62 -14.87
C TYR A 94 17.50 -9.15 -13.55
N VAL A 95 16.18 -9.20 -13.45
CA VAL A 95 15.42 -8.89 -12.22
C VAL A 95 15.29 -10.19 -11.42
N VAL A 96 15.92 -10.21 -10.25
CA VAL A 96 16.20 -11.41 -9.46
C VAL A 96 15.55 -11.31 -8.07
N PRO A 97 14.41 -11.98 -7.85
CA PRO A 97 13.74 -11.95 -6.55
C PRO A 97 14.57 -12.57 -5.42
N PHE A 98 14.30 -12.15 -4.19
CA PHE A 98 14.87 -12.74 -2.96
C PHE A 98 16.40 -12.68 -2.86
N THR A 99 16.99 -11.61 -3.39
CA THR A 99 18.44 -11.37 -3.37
C THR A 99 18.78 -9.95 -2.94
N VAL A 100 20.02 -9.77 -2.49
CA VAL A 100 20.58 -8.47 -2.11
C VAL A 100 21.90 -8.23 -2.86
N PRO A 101 22.39 -6.97 -2.95
CA PRO A 101 23.65 -6.67 -3.61
C PRO A 101 24.80 -7.52 -3.08
N GLY A 102 25.60 -8.07 -4.00
CA GLY A 102 26.71 -8.97 -3.70
C GLY A 102 26.35 -10.46 -3.71
N ASP A 103 25.07 -10.85 -3.75
CA ASP A 103 24.70 -12.26 -3.90
C ASP A 103 25.11 -12.80 -5.28
N LYS A 104 25.78 -13.96 -5.30
CA LYS A 104 25.92 -14.80 -6.51
C LYS A 104 24.88 -15.91 -6.46
N VAL A 105 24.01 -15.98 -7.48
CA VAL A 105 22.83 -16.84 -7.43
C VAL A 105 22.59 -17.61 -8.72
N LEU A 106 21.93 -18.76 -8.58
CA LEU A 106 21.38 -19.51 -9.71
C LEU A 106 19.94 -19.07 -9.92
N VAL A 107 19.61 -18.68 -11.15
CA VAL A 107 18.27 -18.21 -11.52
C VAL A 107 17.80 -18.88 -12.79
N LYS A 108 16.48 -18.99 -12.95
CA LYS A 108 15.86 -19.42 -14.20
C LYS A 108 15.34 -18.21 -14.96
N VAL A 109 15.82 -17.98 -16.17
CA VAL A 109 15.28 -16.91 -17.02
C VAL A 109 13.86 -17.30 -17.44
N VAL A 110 12.87 -16.42 -17.22
CA VAL A 110 11.46 -16.75 -17.51
C VAL A 110 10.94 -15.99 -18.72
N ARG A 111 11.24 -14.70 -18.78
CA ARG A 111 10.68 -13.81 -19.81
C ARG A 111 11.59 -12.62 -20.06
N HIS A 112 11.86 -12.35 -21.33
CA HIS A 112 12.55 -11.14 -21.76
C HIS A 112 11.59 -9.99 -22.03
N PHE A 113 12.07 -8.78 -21.78
CA PHE A 113 11.50 -7.52 -22.19
C PHE A 113 12.56 -6.72 -22.96
N PRO A 114 12.89 -7.13 -24.21
CA PRO A 114 14.05 -6.57 -24.92
C PRO A 114 13.95 -5.07 -25.18
N SER A 115 12.74 -4.56 -25.44
CA SER A 115 12.50 -3.12 -25.64
C SER A 115 12.71 -2.27 -24.37
N LEU A 116 12.87 -2.92 -23.23
CA LEU A 116 13.04 -2.32 -21.91
C LEU A 116 14.37 -2.75 -21.26
N SER A 117 15.22 -3.48 -22.00
CA SER A 117 16.55 -3.95 -21.58
C SER A 117 16.56 -4.75 -20.26
N TYR A 118 15.52 -5.54 -20.00
CA TYR A 118 15.52 -6.43 -18.85
C TYR A 118 14.87 -7.79 -19.06
N SER A 119 15.08 -8.70 -18.11
CA SER A 119 14.47 -10.03 -18.07
C SER A 119 14.03 -10.40 -16.67
N MET A 120 12.85 -11.01 -16.58
CA MET A 120 12.33 -11.55 -15.33
C MET A 120 12.89 -12.95 -15.11
N THR A 121 13.34 -13.23 -13.90
CA THR A 121 13.83 -14.54 -13.49
C THR A 121 13.01 -15.13 -12.35
N ASP A 122 13.05 -16.45 -12.22
CA ASP A 122 12.68 -17.15 -11.01
C ASP A 122 13.96 -17.45 -10.21
N PHE A 123 13.95 -17.14 -8.93
CA PHE A 123 15.01 -17.49 -8.00
C PHE A 123 15.06 -19.02 -7.79
N ILE A 124 16.26 -19.62 -7.84
CA ILE A 124 16.47 -21.04 -7.53
C ILE A 124 17.19 -21.19 -6.19
N LYS A 125 18.42 -20.68 -6.10
CA LYS A 125 19.24 -20.76 -4.88
C LYS A 125 20.37 -19.73 -4.90
N VAL A 126 20.92 -19.50 -3.72
CA VAL A 126 22.20 -18.77 -3.58
C VAL A 126 23.36 -19.73 -3.69
N ILE A 127 24.37 -19.30 -4.43
CA ILE A 127 25.63 -20.00 -4.61
C ILE A 127 26.63 -19.42 -3.60
N GLU A 128 26.78 -18.09 -3.58
CA GLU A 128 27.63 -17.38 -2.63
C GLU A 128 26.86 -16.17 -2.05
N PRO A 129 26.73 -16.06 -0.71
CA PRO A 129 26.00 -14.96 -0.09
C PRO A 129 26.81 -13.65 -0.13
N GLY A 130 26.15 -12.55 -0.48
CA GLY A 130 26.70 -11.21 -0.37
C GLY A 130 26.76 -10.71 1.08
N PRO A 131 27.47 -9.61 1.36
CA PRO A 131 27.70 -9.12 2.72
C PRO A 131 26.43 -8.66 3.44
N LYS A 132 25.38 -8.31 2.68
CA LYS A 132 24.09 -7.86 3.22
C LYS A 132 23.07 -8.97 3.43
N ARG A 133 23.44 -10.22 3.11
CA ARG A 133 22.55 -11.38 3.23
C ARG A 133 22.71 -12.03 4.60
N ASN A 134 21.58 -12.21 5.29
CA ASN A 134 21.48 -12.92 6.55
C ASN A 134 20.29 -13.89 6.54
N ASP A 135 20.55 -15.13 6.10
CA ASP A 135 19.50 -16.16 6.02
C ASP A 135 19.05 -16.66 7.40
N ALA A 136 19.86 -16.49 8.44
CA ALA A 136 19.47 -16.84 9.81
C ALA A 136 18.35 -15.93 10.36
N GLY A 137 18.15 -14.75 9.76
CA GLY A 137 17.06 -13.83 10.09
C GLY A 137 15.72 -14.13 9.39
N ILE A 138 15.69 -15.11 8.47
CA ILE A 138 14.49 -15.47 7.73
C ILE A 138 13.52 -16.24 8.65
N GLY A 139 12.42 -15.59 9.02
CA GLY A 139 11.41 -16.17 9.90
C GLY A 139 10.34 -17.02 9.20
N CYS A 140 10.35 -17.09 7.86
CA CYS A 140 9.30 -17.72 7.06
C CYS A 140 9.84 -18.84 6.16
N GLN A 141 9.32 -20.07 6.34
CA GLN A 141 9.70 -21.23 5.52
C GLN A 141 9.35 -21.11 4.03
N TYR A 142 8.49 -20.17 3.64
CA TYR A 142 8.11 -19.93 2.24
C TYR A 142 8.85 -18.76 1.60
N PHE A 143 9.72 -18.08 2.34
CA PHE A 143 10.57 -17.05 1.76
C PHE A 143 11.44 -17.68 0.64
N GLY A 144 11.66 -16.95 -0.45
CA GLY A 144 12.24 -17.52 -1.68
C GLY A 144 11.20 -18.05 -2.68
N ARG A 145 9.92 -18.15 -2.29
CA ARG A 145 8.84 -18.66 -3.16
C ARG A 145 7.58 -17.80 -3.09
N CYS A 146 7.16 -17.42 -1.90
CA CYS A 146 5.96 -16.61 -1.67
C CYS A 146 6.15 -15.16 -2.16
N SER A 147 5.16 -14.60 -2.85
CA SER A 147 5.20 -13.20 -3.31
C SER A 147 5.03 -12.15 -2.22
N GLY A 148 4.74 -12.55 -0.98
CA GLY A 148 4.33 -11.64 0.10
C GLY A 148 5.46 -10.84 0.75
N CYS A 149 6.68 -11.39 0.84
CA CYS A 149 7.84 -10.74 1.48
C CYS A 149 9.00 -10.70 0.50
N GLN A 150 9.78 -9.63 0.49
CA GLN A 150 10.93 -9.45 -0.40
C GLN A 150 12.26 -9.39 0.35
N LEU A 151 12.26 -8.98 1.62
CA LEU A 151 13.47 -8.49 2.30
C LEU A 151 13.90 -9.30 3.54
N GLN A 152 13.33 -10.49 3.82
CA GLN A 152 13.63 -11.23 5.07
C GLN A 152 15.10 -11.65 5.23
N MET A 153 15.84 -11.75 4.12
CA MET A 153 17.28 -12.03 4.10
C MET A 153 18.13 -10.79 4.40
N MET A 154 17.54 -9.63 4.65
CA MET A 154 18.22 -8.36 4.88
C MET A 154 18.07 -7.98 6.36
N SER A 155 19.13 -7.46 6.98
CA SER A 155 19.07 -6.93 8.35
C SER A 155 17.99 -5.84 8.47
N TYR A 156 17.37 -5.67 9.64
CA TYR A 156 16.29 -4.68 9.76
C TYR A 156 16.78 -3.25 9.51
N GLU A 157 18.00 -2.93 9.93
CA GLU A 157 18.65 -1.65 9.64
C GLU A 157 18.80 -1.42 8.13
N ASP A 158 19.29 -2.42 7.40
CA ASP A 158 19.40 -2.34 5.94
C ASP A 158 18.02 -2.22 5.26
N GLN A 159 16.96 -2.83 5.81
CA GLN A 159 15.59 -2.65 5.32
C GLN A 159 15.13 -1.19 5.47
N LEU A 160 15.37 -0.57 6.63
CA LEU A 160 15.01 0.83 6.87
C LEU A 160 15.80 1.78 5.96
N ALA A 161 17.11 1.52 5.79
CA ALA A 161 17.96 2.27 4.88
C ALA A 161 17.53 2.09 3.42
N HIS A 162 17.10 0.89 3.02
CA HIS A 162 16.55 0.64 1.69
C HIS A 162 15.24 1.42 1.48
N LYS A 163 14.33 1.41 2.45
CA LYS A 163 13.07 2.17 2.37
C LYS A 163 13.29 3.66 2.28
N LYS A 164 14.29 4.19 3.00
CA LYS A 164 14.71 5.59 2.87
C LYS A 164 15.14 5.90 1.43
N ARG A 165 16.00 5.05 0.85
CA ARG A 165 16.44 5.16 -0.56
C ARG A 165 15.28 5.11 -1.55
N ILE A 166 14.22 4.34 -1.26
CA ILE A 166 13.00 4.32 -2.12
C ILE A 166 12.35 5.71 -2.13
N VAL A 167 12.24 6.37 -0.98
CA VAL A 167 11.68 7.73 -0.90
C VAL A 167 12.59 8.74 -1.60
N GLU A 168 13.91 8.67 -1.39
CA GLU A 168 14.90 9.52 -2.09
C GLU A 168 14.78 9.38 -3.62
N LYS A 169 14.77 8.15 -4.13
CA LYS A 169 14.59 7.86 -5.56
C LYS A 169 13.24 8.35 -6.08
N ALA A 170 12.17 8.20 -5.30
CA ALA A 170 10.85 8.67 -5.69
C ALA A 170 10.84 10.18 -5.95
N TYR A 171 11.38 10.97 -5.02
CA TYR A 171 11.46 12.42 -5.18
C TYR A 171 12.46 12.85 -6.24
N ALA A 172 13.61 12.19 -6.36
CA ALA A 172 14.61 12.51 -7.39
C ALA A 172 14.10 12.24 -8.81
N ASN A 173 13.31 11.18 -9.01
CA ASN A 173 12.98 10.70 -10.36
C ASN A 173 11.55 11.04 -10.81
N PHE A 174 10.61 11.22 -9.88
CA PHE A 174 9.17 11.35 -10.21
C PHE A 174 8.57 12.70 -9.85
N SER A 175 9.26 13.55 -9.07
CA SER A 175 8.75 14.88 -8.74
C SER A 175 8.92 15.88 -9.88
N GLY A 176 10.00 15.78 -10.66
CA GLY A 176 10.38 16.82 -11.63
C GLY A 176 10.79 18.15 -10.98
N LEU A 177 10.97 18.18 -9.65
CA LEU A 177 11.48 19.34 -8.92
C LEU A 177 13.01 19.37 -9.01
N ILE A 178 13.58 20.58 -8.96
CA ILE A 178 15.02 20.74 -8.78
C ILE A 178 15.41 20.29 -7.35
N PRO A 179 16.61 19.69 -7.15
CA PRO A 179 17.02 19.13 -5.86
C PRO A 179 16.93 20.12 -4.70
N GLU A 180 17.15 21.42 -4.94
CA GLU A 180 17.15 22.47 -3.92
C GLU A 180 15.77 22.72 -3.31
N LEU A 181 14.69 22.30 -3.97
CA LEU A 181 13.31 22.39 -3.46
C LEU A 181 12.90 21.17 -2.62
N ILE A 182 13.75 20.13 -2.58
CA ILE A 182 13.47 18.88 -1.89
C ILE A 182 14.37 18.84 -0.66
N PRO A 183 13.81 18.87 0.57
CA PRO A 183 14.63 18.71 1.76
C PRO A 183 15.27 17.33 1.78
N ALA A 184 16.34 17.18 2.57
CA ALA A 184 16.89 15.87 2.84
C ALA A 184 15.79 14.95 3.39
N ILE A 185 15.71 13.74 2.85
CA ILE A 185 14.74 12.75 3.32
C ILE A 185 15.19 12.26 4.70
N ASP A 186 14.30 12.31 5.68
CA ASP A 186 14.57 11.83 7.02
C ASP A 186 14.63 10.30 7.07
N ASP A 187 15.18 9.77 8.17
CA ASP A 187 15.26 8.33 8.38
C ASP A 187 13.87 7.68 8.47
N THR A 188 13.74 6.51 7.85
CA THR A 188 12.52 5.70 7.89
C THR A 188 12.17 5.38 9.35
N PHE A 189 10.96 5.74 9.76
CA PHE A 189 10.46 5.42 11.08
C PHE A 189 10.25 3.89 11.21
N PRO A 190 10.87 3.23 12.21
CA PRO A 190 10.80 1.78 12.35
C PRO A 190 9.42 1.31 12.86
N SER A 191 9.01 0.13 12.42
CA SER A 191 7.92 -0.63 13.05
C SER A 191 8.38 -1.15 14.41
N PRO A 192 7.56 -1.03 15.47
CA PRO A 192 7.84 -1.68 16.74
C PRO A 192 7.91 -3.22 16.65
N LEU A 193 7.19 -3.81 15.69
CA LEU A 193 7.18 -5.26 15.43
C LEU A 193 7.57 -5.56 13.98
N GLN A 194 8.55 -6.45 13.80
CA GLN A 194 9.04 -6.90 12.49
C GLN A 194 8.32 -8.16 11.96
N TYR A 195 7.74 -8.94 12.87
CA TYR A 195 6.92 -10.11 12.65
C TYR A 195 5.70 -10.02 13.59
N GLY A 196 4.65 -10.80 13.33
CA GLY A 196 3.46 -10.80 14.19
C GLY A 196 2.68 -9.50 14.21
N TYR A 197 2.91 -8.58 13.27
CA TYR A 197 2.30 -7.25 13.27
C TYR A 197 0.97 -7.20 12.49
N ARG A 198 0.75 -8.15 11.59
CA ARG A 198 -0.30 -8.07 10.57
C ARG A 198 -1.64 -8.54 11.12
N THR A 199 -2.55 -7.60 11.35
CA THR A 199 -3.88 -7.84 11.93
C THR A 199 -4.89 -8.40 10.93
N LYS A 200 -4.54 -8.50 9.65
CA LYS A 200 -5.40 -9.05 8.59
C LYS A 200 -4.62 -9.88 7.58
N LEU A 201 -5.12 -11.09 7.31
CA LEU A 201 -4.67 -11.95 6.23
C LEU A 201 -5.84 -12.36 5.35
N THR A 202 -5.59 -12.49 4.04
CA THR A 202 -6.60 -12.88 3.05
C THR A 202 -6.09 -13.95 2.07
N PRO A 203 -5.73 -15.15 2.55
CA PRO A 203 -5.32 -16.22 1.66
C PRO A 203 -6.49 -16.66 0.79
N HIS A 204 -6.16 -17.25 -0.35
CA HIS A 204 -7.13 -17.68 -1.33
C HIS A 204 -6.76 -19.02 -1.94
N PHE A 205 -7.73 -19.61 -2.60
CA PHE A 205 -7.56 -20.77 -3.46
C PHE A 205 -8.38 -20.61 -4.74
N ALA A 206 -7.82 -21.09 -5.85
CA ALA A 206 -8.48 -21.08 -7.16
C ALA A 206 -9.69 -22.03 -7.25
N ALA A 207 -10.54 -21.82 -8.25
CA ALA A 207 -11.66 -22.71 -8.54
C ALA A 207 -11.19 -24.11 -9.01
N PRO A 208 -12.06 -25.15 -8.95
CA PRO A 208 -11.74 -26.48 -9.44
C PRO A 208 -11.33 -26.44 -10.93
N GLY A 209 -10.20 -27.08 -11.27
CA GLY A 209 -9.62 -27.02 -12.63
C GLY A 209 -8.74 -25.78 -12.91
N GLY A 210 -8.48 -24.96 -11.89
CA GLY A 210 -7.62 -23.77 -11.95
C GLY A 210 -8.22 -22.62 -12.76
N ASN A 211 -7.36 -21.70 -13.23
CA ASN A 211 -7.78 -20.55 -14.05
C ASN A 211 -8.19 -20.93 -15.49
N LYS A 212 -8.09 -22.20 -15.88
CA LYS A 212 -8.37 -22.69 -17.23
C LYS A 212 -9.79 -23.29 -17.32
N ARG A 213 -10.82 -22.45 -17.47
CA ARG A 213 -11.96 -22.67 -18.41
C ARG A 213 -13.08 -21.62 -18.28
N ARG A 214 -13.34 -20.93 -19.41
CA ARG A 214 -14.59 -20.23 -19.76
C ARG A 214 -15.66 -21.22 -20.27
N GLY A 215 -15.88 -22.34 -19.58
CA GLY A 215 -16.93 -23.29 -19.95
C GLY A 215 -18.29 -22.85 -19.38
N LYS A 216 -19.33 -22.78 -20.21
CA LYS A 216 -20.73 -22.56 -19.78
C LYS A 216 -21.36 -23.90 -19.31
N GLY A 217 -20.83 -24.49 -18.25
CA GLY A 217 -21.39 -25.70 -17.63
C GLY A 217 -21.44 -25.59 -16.10
N PRO A 218 -22.25 -26.43 -15.41
CA PRO A 218 -22.25 -26.52 -13.95
C PRO A 218 -20.83 -26.81 -13.45
N ARG A 219 -20.37 -26.09 -12.43
CA ARG A 219 -19.06 -26.34 -11.83
C ARG A 219 -19.18 -27.48 -10.83
N GLU A 220 -18.39 -28.52 -11.03
CA GLU A 220 -18.25 -29.58 -10.01
C GLU A 220 -17.61 -28.98 -8.75
N PRO A 221 -18.00 -29.45 -7.56
CA PRO A 221 -17.32 -29.07 -6.33
C PRO A 221 -15.86 -29.52 -6.28
N HIS A 222 -15.07 -28.88 -5.42
CA HIS A 222 -13.73 -29.39 -5.08
C HIS A 222 -13.82 -30.80 -4.47
N LYS A 223 -12.98 -31.71 -4.97
CA LYS A 223 -12.86 -33.10 -4.45
C LYS A 223 -11.81 -33.23 -3.35
N GLU A 224 -10.77 -32.41 -3.43
CA GLU A 224 -9.67 -32.32 -2.49
C GLU A 224 -9.40 -30.85 -2.16
N VAL A 225 -8.77 -30.61 -1.01
CA VAL A 225 -8.41 -29.25 -0.58
C VAL A 225 -7.30 -28.73 -1.50
N PRO A 226 -7.55 -27.65 -2.28
CA PRO A 226 -6.50 -27.05 -3.10
C PRO A 226 -5.46 -26.35 -2.21
N PRO A 227 -4.30 -25.94 -2.76
CA PRO A 227 -3.41 -25.00 -2.09
C PRO A 227 -4.18 -23.76 -1.61
N ILE A 228 -4.11 -23.45 -0.31
CA ILE A 228 -4.70 -22.26 0.30
C ILE A 228 -3.56 -21.35 0.76
N GLY A 229 -3.48 -20.14 0.23
CA GLY A 229 -2.42 -19.22 0.64
C GLY A 229 -2.33 -17.99 -0.24
N PHE A 230 -1.10 -17.66 -0.64
CA PHE A 230 -0.79 -16.51 -1.50
C PHE A 230 -0.14 -16.99 -2.79
N THR A 231 0.11 -16.10 -3.74
CA THR A 231 0.72 -16.51 -5.00
C THR A 231 2.22 -16.74 -4.86
N PHE A 232 2.76 -17.67 -5.65
CA PHE A 232 4.18 -17.73 -5.95
C PHE A 232 4.68 -16.40 -6.54
N LYS A 233 5.89 -15.97 -6.21
CA LYS A 233 6.54 -14.83 -6.89
C LYS A 233 6.63 -15.12 -8.39
N ASN A 234 6.29 -14.12 -9.20
CA ASN A 234 6.29 -14.15 -10.67
C ASN A 234 5.38 -15.20 -11.34
N ARG A 235 4.58 -15.95 -10.58
CA ARG A 235 3.69 -17.00 -11.12
C ARG A 235 2.25 -16.78 -10.65
N ARG A 236 1.29 -16.93 -11.57
CA ARG A 236 -0.15 -16.86 -11.26
C ARG A 236 -0.69 -18.21 -10.74
N MET A 237 -0.05 -18.70 -9.69
CA MET A 237 -0.35 -19.98 -9.06
C MET A 237 -0.34 -19.81 -7.55
N ASP A 238 -1.32 -20.43 -6.88
CA ASP A 238 -1.46 -20.40 -5.43
C ASP A 238 -0.39 -21.29 -4.80
N LEU A 239 0.29 -20.77 -3.78
CA LEU A 239 1.22 -21.48 -2.91
C LEU A 239 0.46 -21.85 -1.64
N ASP A 240 0.50 -23.11 -1.25
CA ASP A 240 -0.09 -23.56 0.01
C ASP A 240 0.72 -23.01 1.18
N ILE A 241 0.03 -22.31 2.10
CA ILE A 241 0.63 -21.65 3.25
C ILE A 241 -0.22 -21.99 4.48
N GLU A 242 0.30 -22.84 5.36
CA GLU A 242 -0.35 -23.18 6.63
C GLU A 242 -0.10 -22.16 7.75
N ASP A 243 0.94 -21.33 7.62
CA ASP A 243 1.28 -20.31 8.62
C ASP A 243 1.94 -19.09 7.97
N CYS A 244 1.64 -17.89 8.46
CA CYS A 244 2.30 -16.66 8.02
C CYS A 244 2.84 -15.92 9.25
N PRO A 245 4.16 -15.89 9.47
CA PRO A 245 4.76 -15.29 10.66
C PRO A 245 4.61 -13.76 10.72
N LEU A 246 4.15 -13.12 9.65
CA LEU A 246 3.77 -11.72 9.70
C LEU A 246 2.43 -11.50 10.42
N GLY A 247 1.53 -12.48 10.42
CA GLY A 247 0.23 -12.38 11.08
C GLY A 247 0.37 -12.40 12.60
N THR A 248 -0.48 -11.64 13.31
CA THR A 248 -0.57 -11.75 14.77
C THR A 248 -0.92 -13.19 15.19
N ASP A 249 -0.60 -13.59 16.42
CA ASP A 249 -0.81 -14.98 16.85
C ASP A 249 -2.27 -15.43 16.72
N ILE A 250 -3.23 -14.54 16.99
CA ILE A 250 -4.65 -14.86 16.83
C ILE A 250 -5.05 -15.01 15.37
N VAL A 251 -4.46 -14.22 14.46
CA VAL A 251 -4.69 -14.34 13.01
C VAL A 251 -4.06 -15.63 12.47
N ARG A 252 -2.89 -16.03 13.00
CA ARG A 252 -2.24 -17.31 12.66
C ARG A 252 -3.05 -18.51 13.17
N GLN A 253 -3.61 -18.44 14.37
CA GLN A 253 -4.56 -19.45 14.87
C GLN A 253 -5.82 -19.50 14.00
N GLY A 254 -6.40 -18.34 13.68
CA GLY A 254 -7.53 -18.22 12.77
C GLY A 254 -7.29 -18.85 11.40
N LEU A 255 -6.09 -18.70 10.83
CA LEU A 255 -5.73 -19.37 9.57
C LEU A 255 -5.80 -20.89 9.69
N LYS A 256 -5.30 -21.47 10.78
CA LYS A 256 -5.35 -22.92 11.02
C LYS A 256 -6.80 -23.40 11.17
N SER A 257 -7.61 -22.67 11.95
CA SER A 257 -9.02 -22.95 12.16
C SER A 257 -9.83 -22.86 10.85
N GLU A 258 -9.56 -21.84 10.03
CA GLU A 258 -10.21 -21.67 8.72
C GLU A 258 -9.79 -22.74 7.72
N ARG A 259 -8.52 -23.16 7.70
CA ARG A 259 -8.08 -24.29 6.86
C ARG A 259 -8.81 -25.58 7.22
N LYS A 260 -8.98 -25.87 8.51
CA LYS A 260 -9.77 -27.01 9.00
C LYS A 260 -11.23 -26.91 8.54
N ARG A 261 -11.86 -25.75 8.72
CA ARG A 261 -13.24 -25.49 8.27
C ARG A 261 -13.39 -25.70 6.76
N VAL A 262 -12.43 -25.21 5.96
CA VAL A 262 -12.42 -25.42 4.51
C VAL A 262 -12.29 -26.91 4.19
N ALA A 263 -11.40 -27.65 4.84
CA ALA A 263 -11.25 -29.08 4.62
C ALA A 263 -12.54 -29.86 4.89
N GLU A 264 -13.23 -29.55 5.99
CA GLU A 264 -14.52 -30.17 6.36
C GLU A 264 -15.67 -29.78 5.43
N THR A 265 -15.57 -28.62 4.77
CA THR A 265 -16.64 -28.06 3.92
C THR A 265 -16.28 -27.97 2.44
N ILE A 266 -15.17 -28.58 2.01
CA ILE A 266 -14.58 -28.39 0.68
C ILE A 266 -15.55 -28.74 -0.45
N GLY A 267 -16.37 -29.78 -0.25
CA GLY A 267 -17.41 -30.21 -1.19
C GLY A 267 -18.55 -29.20 -1.40
N LYS A 268 -18.62 -28.10 -0.63
CA LYS A 268 -19.56 -26.99 -0.84
C LYS A 268 -19.03 -25.93 -1.82
N TYR A 269 -17.71 -25.91 -2.06
CA TYR A 269 -17.09 -24.89 -2.91
C TYR A 269 -17.11 -25.35 -4.37
N THR A 270 -17.80 -24.58 -5.22
CA THR A 270 -17.80 -24.74 -6.69
C THR A 270 -17.02 -23.63 -7.40
N LYS A 271 -16.43 -22.72 -6.62
CA LYS A 271 -15.61 -21.58 -7.05
C LYS A 271 -14.42 -21.47 -6.09
N GLY A 272 -13.39 -20.76 -6.53
CA GLY A 272 -12.33 -20.31 -5.62
C GLY A 272 -12.90 -19.33 -4.60
N ALA A 273 -12.21 -19.21 -3.47
CA ALA A 273 -12.60 -18.31 -2.40
C ALA A 273 -11.38 -17.56 -1.85
N THR A 274 -11.64 -16.40 -1.28
CA THR A 274 -10.71 -15.67 -0.43
C THR A 274 -11.22 -15.79 1.00
N LEU A 275 -10.39 -16.33 1.89
CA LEU A 275 -10.68 -16.44 3.31
C LEU A 275 -10.26 -15.14 3.98
N LEU A 276 -10.99 -14.68 4.99
CA LEU A 276 -10.61 -13.54 5.80
C LEU A 276 -10.17 -14.03 7.17
N MET A 277 -9.04 -13.52 7.65
CA MET A 277 -8.72 -13.53 9.07
C MET A 277 -8.42 -12.11 9.47
N ARG A 278 -9.21 -11.57 10.41
CA ARG A 278 -9.08 -10.22 10.93
C ARG A 278 -9.05 -10.27 12.45
N GLU A 279 -7.99 -9.74 13.04
CA GLU A 279 -7.95 -9.52 14.48
C GLU A 279 -9.03 -8.52 14.90
N SER A 280 -9.76 -8.87 15.94
CA SER A 280 -10.60 -7.95 16.71
C SER A 280 -10.13 -7.99 18.16
N THR A 281 -9.89 -6.81 18.73
CA THR A 281 -9.45 -6.66 20.11
C THR A 281 -10.57 -6.03 20.93
N SER A 282 -10.85 -6.58 22.11
CA SER A 282 -11.73 -5.98 23.12
C SER A 282 -10.91 -5.69 24.38
N ARG A 283 -11.13 -4.55 25.04
CA ARG A 283 -10.49 -4.22 26.32
C ARG A 283 -11.51 -4.41 27.45
N VAL A 284 -11.24 -5.34 28.36
CA VAL A 284 -12.08 -5.65 29.53
C VAL A 284 -11.41 -5.08 30.79
N PRO A 285 -11.99 -4.11 31.49
CA PRO A 285 -11.41 -3.57 32.73
C PRO A 285 -11.15 -4.66 33.77
N LYS A 286 -10.05 -4.54 34.53
CA LYS A 286 -9.65 -5.59 35.51
C LYS A 286 -10.53 -5.65 36.76
N GLU A 287 -11.10 -4.52 37.23
CA GLU A 287 -12.23 -4.44 38.17
C GLU A 287 -12.48 -2.96 38.57
N GLN A 288 -13.75 -2.54 38.54
CA GLN A 288 -14.34 -1.68 39.57
C GLN A 288 -15.52 -2.47 40.12
N ASP A 289 -15.63 -2.60 41.44
CA ASP A 289 -16.87 -2.97 42.13
C ASP A 289 -18.03 -2.18 41.51
N SER A 290 -18.86 -2.84 40.69
CA SER A 290 -20.09 -2.25 40.23
C SER A 290 -21.08 -3.35 39.88
N GLU A 291 -22.25 -3.30 40.52
CA GLU A 291 -23.40 -4.18 40.37
C GLU A 291 -24.01 -4.17 38.93
N ASN A 292 -23.32 -3.61 37.95
CA ASN A 292 -23.64 -3.66 36.54
C ASN A 292 -22.34 -3.59 35.72
N PRO A 293 -21.72 -4.73 35.34
CA PRO A 293 -20.60 -4.70 34.41
C PRO A 293 -21.08 -4.01 33.12
N PRO A 294 -20.30 -3.07 32.54
CA PRO A 294 -20.62 -2.54 31.22
C PRO A 294 -20.74 -3.72 30.26
N ALA A 295 -21.89 -3.84 29.59
CA ALA A 295 -22.15 -4.92 28.67
C ALA A 295 -20.98 -5.01 27.67
N PRO A 296 -20.41 -6.20 27.40
CA PRO A 296 -19.38 -6.34 26.39
C PRO A 296 -19.92 -5.76 25.09
N ILE A 297 -19.32 -4.66 24.66
CA ILE A 297 -19.72 -3.97 23.43
C ILE A 297 -19.43 -4.95 22.29
N ASN A 298 -20.52 -5.41 21.67
CA ASN A 298 -20.62 -6.25 20.48
C ASN A 298 -20.27 -7.74 20.64
N LYS A 299 -21.30 -8.61 20.56
CA LYS A 299 -21.16 -10.03 20.21
C LYS A 299 -20.93 -10.15 18.69
N PRO A 300 -19.78 -10.63 18.20
CA PRO A 300 -19.57 -10.84 16.76
C PRO A 300 -20.02 -12.23 16.32
N GLY A 301 -20.58 -12.31 15.11
CA GLY A 301 -20.86 -13.56 14.41
C GLY A 301 -19.59 -14.28 13.95
N GLN A 302 -19.61 -15.60 14.13
CA GLN A 302 -18.61 -16.60 13.72
C GLN A 302 -17.14 -16.12 13.82
N ASP A 303 -16.65 -16.02 15.06
CA ASP A 303 -15.22 -16.02 15.36
C ASP A 303 -14.62 -17.42 15.13
N SER A 304 -13.30 -17.54 15.05
CA SER A 304 -12.63 -18.86 14.97
C SER A 304 -12.81 -19.71 16.24
N GLY A 305 -13.41 -19.14 17.29
CA GLY A 305 -13.51 -19.72 18.64
C GLY A 305 -12.26 -19.50 19.50
N ASP A 306 -11.13 -19.16 18.89
CA ASP A 306 -9.86 -18.93 19.58
C ASP A 306 -9.85 -17.55 20.28
N VAL A 307 -9.25 -17.49 21.47
CA VAL A 307 -9.12 -16.26 22.26
C VAL A 307 -7.72 -16.17 22.86
N ILE A 308 -7.01 -15.07 22.58
CA ILE A 308 -5.76 -14.73 23.26
C ILE A 308 -6.05 -13.59 24.24
N ARG A 309 -5.63 -13.77 25.50
CA ARG A 309 -5.74 -12.75 26.54
C ARG A 309 -4.38 -12.14 26.83
N ILE A 310 -4.29 -10.82 26.79
CA ILE A 310 -3.08 -10.07 27.15
C ILE A 310 -3.41 -9.17 28.32
N GLU A 311 -2.72 -9.37 29.43
CA GLU A 311 -2.88 -8.52 30.60
C GLU A 311 -2.20 -7.16 30.40
N LYS A 312 -2.93 -6.09 30.67
CA LYS A 312 -2.42 -4.72 30.82
C LYS A 312 -2.64 -4.26 32.26
N ASP A 313 -2.17 -3.07 32.59
CA ASP A 313 -2.23 -2.55 33.95
C ASP A 313 -3.68 -2.36 34.43
N THR A 314 -4.53 -1.78 33.59
CA THR A 314 -5.91 -1.41 33.96
C THR A 314 -7.00 -2.27 33.30
N TYR A 315 -6.64 -3.06 32.28
CA TYR A 315 -7.58 -3.90 31.53
C TYR A 315 -6.90 -5.18 31.01
N ILE A 316 -7.70 -6.11 30.51
CA ILE A 316 -7.27 -7.30 29.78
C ILE A 316 -7.70 -7.12 28.33
N GLU A 317 -6.77 -7.28 27.39
CA GLU A 317 -7.12 -7.37 25.96
C GLU A 317 -7.54 -8.79 25.63
N GLU A 318 -8.76 -8.97 25.14
CA GLU A 318 -9.18 -10.19 24.48
C GLU A 318 -9.07 -10.02 22.97
N LYS A 319 -8.21 -10.83 22.33
CA LYS A 319 -8.02 -10.87 20.89
C LYS A 319 -8.70 -12.08 20.29
N ARG A 320 -9.49 -11.87 19.24
CA ARG A 320 -10.22 -12.90 18.48
C ARG A 320 -9.95 -12.76 16.99
N CYS A 321 -10.07 -13.86 16.25
CA CYS A 321 -10.03 -13.84 14.79
C CYS A 321 -11.44 -13.86 14.22
N VAL A 322 -11.84 -12.76 13.57
CA VAL A 322 -13.09 -12.63 12.82
C VAL A 322 -12.86 -13.11 11.39
N THR A 323 -13.73 -14.00 10.91
CA THR A 323 -13.59 -14.61 9.56
C THR A 323 -14.75 -14.26 8.62
N ASP A 324 -15.89 -13.77 9.15
CA ASP A 324 -16.94 -13.16 8.34
C ASP A 324 -16.59 -11.71 7.96
N SER A 325 -16.49 -11.44 6.67
CA SER A 325 -16.25 -10.10 6.12
C SER A 325 -17.29 -9.03 6.50
N ASN A 326 -18.52 -9.44 6.85
CA ASN A 326 -19.58 -8.52 7.23
C ASN A 326 -19.71 -8.34 8.75
N ALA A 327 -19.01 -9.16 9.55
CA ALA A 327 -18.98 -9.01 10.98
C ALA A 327 -18.18 -7.76 11.38
N THR A 328 -18.31 -7.38 12.65
CA THR A 328 -17.62 -6.23 13.22
C THR A 328 -16.23 -6.63 13.71
N SER A 329 -15.22 -5.82 13.39
CA SER A 329 -13.89 -5.87 14.02
C SER A 329 -13.64 -4.59 14.81
N ILE A 330 -13.02 -4.74 15.98
CA ILE A 330 -12.66 -3.64 16.88
C ILE A 330 -11.14 -3.54 16.94
N GLU A 331 -10.63 -2.32 16.80
CA GLU A 331 -9.22 -1.98 16.87
C GLU A 331 -9.01 -0.77 17.78
N TYR A 332 -7.79 -0.62 18.29
CA TYR A 332 -7.42 0.52 19.12
C TYR A 332 -6.18 1.19 18.58
N VAL A 333 -6.19 2.53 18.60
CA VAL A 333 -5.00 3.37 18.43
C VAL A 333 -4.88 4.21 19.68
N ASP A 334 -3.89 3.92 20.49
CA ASP A 334 -3.78 4.44 21.87
C ASP A 334 -5.07 4.15 22.66
N ASP A 335 -5.78 5.20 23.09
CA ASP A 335 -7.05 5.12 23.80
C ASP A 335 -8.29 5.23 22.88
N TYR A 336 -8.08 5.47 21.59
CA TYR A 336 -9.17 5.58 20.63
C TYR A 336 -9.62 4.21 20.14
N VAL A 337 -10.94 3.96 20.17
CA VAL A 337 -11.56 2.75 19.64
C VAL A 337 -12.06 2.95 18.22
N PHE A 338 -11.82 1.96 17.36
CA PHE A 338 -12.28 1.93 15.98
C PHE A 338 -13.05 0.65 15.69
N THR A 339 -14.33 0.80 15.37
CA THR A 339 -15.27 -0.26 15.04
C THR A 339 -15.58 -0.20 13.55
N ASN A 340 -15.26 -1.27 12.82
CA ASN A 340 -15.44 -1.34 11.36
C ASN A 340 -16.01 -2.71 10.94
N LYS A 341 -16.56 -2.81 9.73
CA LYS A 341 -16.78 -4.13 9.10
C LYS A 341 -15.42 -4.82 8.92
N ALA A 342 -15.28 -6.09 9.26
CA ALA A 342 -14.01 -6.82 9.21
C ALA A 342 -13.42 -6.91 7.78
N GLY A 343 -14.29 -6.91 6.76
CA GLY A 343 -13.91 -6.84 5.36
C GLY A 343 -13.38 -5.47 4.93
N ALA A 344 -13.74 -4.38 5.62
CA ALA A 344 -13.36 -3.02 5.28
C ALA A 344 -11.86 -2.77 5.49
N PHE A 345 -11.39 -1.62 5.00
CA PHE A 345 -10.03 -1.18 5.20
C PHE A 345 -9.84 -0.58 6.61
N PHE A 346 -8.76 -0.99 7.24
CA PHE A 346 -8.08 -0.28 8.33
C PHE A 346 -6.61 -0.67 8.23
N GLN A 347 -5.74 0.05 8.92
CA GLN A 347 -4.31 -0.22 8.90
C GLN A 347 -4.03 -1.66 9.37
N ASN A 348 -3.11 -2.34 8.69
CA ASN A 348 -2.83 -3.76 8.96
C ASN A 348 -1.75 -3.96 10.02
N ASN A 349 -1.04 -2.90 10.40
CA ASN A 349 0.00 -2.92 11.43
C ASN A 349 -0.40 -1.92 12.51
N ASN A 350 -1.01 -2.41 13.60
CA ASN A 350 -1.46 -1.54 14.68
C ASN A 350 -0.30 -1.08 15.57
N SER A 351 0.80 -1.85 15.61
CA SER A 351 1.93 -1.55 16.48
C SER A 351 2.59 -0.21 16.15
N ILE A 352 2.64 0.17 14.87
CA ILE A 352 3.26 1.44 14.42
C ILE A 352 2.32 2.66 14.56
N LEU A 353 1.01 2.47 14.71
CA LEU A 353 0.02 3.55 14.65
C LEU A 353 0.19 4.61 15.74
N SER A 354 0.61 4.20 16.94
CA SER A 354 0.86 5.14 18.04
C SER A 354 1.97 6.13 17.66
N GLY A 355 3.15 5.63 17.26
CA GLY A 355 4.27 6.46 16.82
C GLY A 355 3.97 7.26 15.54
N PHE A 356 3.20 6.68 14.62
CA PHE A 356 2.82 7.33 13.37
C PHE A 356 1.85 8.51 13.59
N THR A 357 0.79 8.30 14.38
CA THR A 357 -0.17 9.37 14.68
C THR A 357 0.42 10.42 15.61
N GLU A 358 1.31 10.04 16.53
CA GLU A 358 2.09 10.98 17.34
C GLU A 358 3.01 11.84 16.47
N PHE A 359 3.70 11.26 15.49
CA PHE A 359 4.52 12.04 14.56
C PHE A 359 3.67 13.09 13.81
N ILE A 360 2.50 12.69 13.31
CA ILE A 360 1.60 13.63 12.62
C ILE A 360 1.07 14.69 13.59
N ARG A 361 0.73 14.33 14.83
CA ARG A 361 0.30 15.25 15.89
C ARG A 361 1.37 16.31 16.17
N GLN A 362 2.63 15.91 16.27
CA GLN A 362 3.77 16.81 16.49
C GLN A 362 4.02 17.76 15.30
N HIS A 363 3.68 17.35 14.08
CA HIS A 363 3.88 18.14 12.86
C HIS A 363 2.59 18.77 12.32
N ALA A 364 1.46 18.64 13.03
CA ALA A 364 0.16 19.17 12.62
C ALA A 364 0.15 20.71 12.62
N MET A 365 0.93 21.31 13.51
CA MET A 365 1.04 22.76 13.66
C MET A 365 2.46 23.22 13.30
N PRO A 366 2.63 24.37 12.62
CA PRO A 366 3.95 24.96 12.43
C PRO A 366 4.51 25.45 13.78
N PRO A 367 5.85 25.65 13.87
CA PRO A 367 6.46 26.30 15.03
C PRO A 367 5.77 27.65 15.32
N ASN A 368 5.53 27.94 16.61
CA ASN A 368 4.88 29.17 17.07
C ASN A 368 3.46 29.42 16.52
N ASN A 369 2.71 28.38 16.15
CA ASN A 369 1.34 28.52 15.64
C ASN A 369 0.45 29.46 16.47
N ASP A 370 0.55 29.39 17.81
CA ASP A 370 -0.27 30.19 18.73
C ASP A 370 0.05 31.69 18.71
N GLN A 371 1.22 32.08 18.21
CA GLN A 371 1.66 33.48 18.08
C GLN A 371 1.38 34.05 16.69
N ASP A 372 0.97 33.21 15.73
CA ASP A 372 0.64 33.63 14.38
C ASP A 372 -0.67 34.44 14.35
N ALA A 373 -0.80 35.40 13.43
CA ALA A 373 -2.04 36.17 13.26
C ALA A 373 -3.24 35.29 12.85
N LYS A 374 -2.98 34.15 12.22
CA LYS A 374 -3.96 33.20 11.67
C LYS A 374 -3.60 31.77 12.10
N PRO A 375 -3.65 31.46 13.41
CA PRO A 375 -3.28 30.14 13.93
C PRO A 375 -4.14 29.06 13.29
N ILE A 376 -3.55 27.91 12.97
CA ILE A 376 -4.31 26.74 12.54
C ILE A 376 -5.24 26.33 13.69
N LYS A 377 -6.54 26.23 13.39
CA LYS A 377 -7.62 25.90 14.33
C LYS A 377 -8.50 24.76 13.84
N TYR A 378 -8.45 24.45 12.55
CA TYR A 378 -9.36 23.51 11.90
C TYR A 378 -8.60 22.40 11.19
N LEU A 379 -9.15 21.19 11.24
CA LEU A 379 -8.66 20.03 10.50
C LEU A 379 -9.65 19.65 9.40
N LEU A 380 -9.15 19.54 8.18
CA LEU A 380 -9.83 18.85 7.10
C LEU A 380 -9.04 17.57 6.81
N ASP A 381 -9.70 16.42 6.87
CA ASP A 381 -9.13 15.11 6.59
C ASP A 381 -9.78 14.55 5.32
N ALA A 382 -9.07 14.58 4.20
CA ALA A 382 -9.57 14.07 2.93
C ALA A 382 -9.09 12.63 2.71
N TYR A 383 -9.99 11.79 2.17
CA TYR A 383 -9.81 10.33 2.15
C TYR A 383 -9.83 9.75 3.58
N SER A 384 -10.70 10.29 4.43
CA SER A 384 -10.67 10.02 5.87
C SER A 384 -10.95 8.56 6.23
N GLY A 385 -11.52 7.76 5.33
CA GLY A 385 -11.92 6.39 5.57
C GLY A 385 -12.81 6.27 6.82
N SER A 386 -12.39 5.45 7.78
CA SER A 386 -13.05 5.27 9.08
C SER A 386 -12.71 6.34 10.12
N GLY A 387 -12.03 7.42 9.73
CA GLY A 387 -11.73 8.59 10.54
C GLY A 387 -10.43 8.51 11.35
N LEU A 388 -9.41 7.75 10.92
CA LEU A 388 -8.16 7.58 11.68
C LEU A 388 -7.55 8.92 12.10
N PHE A 389 -7.27 9.80 11.14
CA PHE A 389 -6.64 11.10 11.43
C PHE A 389 -7.63 12.08 12.04
N THR A 390 -8.85 12.15 11.50
CA THR A 390 -9.92 12.99 12.07
C THR A 390 -10.08 12.75 13.58
N ILE A 391 -10.10 11.49 14.03
CA ILE A 391 -10.30 11.11 15.43
C ILE A 391 -9.03 11.36 16.25
N THR A 392 -7.89 10.80 15.83
CA THR A 392 -6.64 10.83 16.63
C THR A 392 -5.99 12.22 16.73
N LEU A 393 -6.32 13.12 15.80
CA LEU A 393 -5.83 14.50 15.80
C LEU A 393 -6.86 15.50 16.32
N SER A 394 -8.15 15.13 16.41
CA SER A 394 -9.23 16.04 16.84
C SER A 394 -8.96 16.86 18.11
N PRO A 395 -8.25 16.38 19.16
CA PRO A 395 -8.03 17.21 20.34
C PRO A 395 -7.20 18.47 20.07
N LEU A 396 -6.44 18.51 18.98
CA LEU A 396 -5.63 19.68 18.61
C LEU A 396 -6.45 20.79 17.96
N PHE A 397 -7.68 20.52 17.54
CA PHE A 397 -8.45 21.41 16.67
C PHE A 397 -9.76 21.83 17.32
N LYS A 398 -10.16 23.08 17.04
CA LYS A 398 -11.48 23.60 17.40
C LYS A 398 -12.60 22.80 16.73
N SER A 399 -12.39 22.37 15.49
CA SER A 399 -13.31 21.49 14.77
C SER A 399 -12.55 20.72 13.69
N SER A 400 -12.94 19.46 13.48
CA SER A 400 -12.35 18.56 12.50
C SER A 400 -13.43 17.99 11.58
N LEU A 401 -13.17 17.94 10.27
CA LEU A 401 -14.07 17.36 9.27
C LEU A 401 -13.34 16.28 8.47
N GLY A 402 -13.85 15.04 8.55
CA GLY A 402 -13.44 13.94 7.68
C GLY A 402 -14.31 13.84 6.44
N VAL A 403 -13.71 13.70 5.27
CA VAL A 403 -14.42 13.54 3.99
C VAL A 403 -13.89 12.33 3.23
N ASP A 404 -14.79 11.47 2.78
CA ASP A 404 -14.47 10.29 1.98
C ASP A 404 -15.58 10.01 0.96
N VAL A 405 -15.25 9.29 -0.11
CA VAL A 405 -16.21 8.84 -1.12
C VAL A 405 -17.01 7.62 -0.65
N ALA A 406 -16.47 6.83 0.28
CA ALA A 406 -17.04 5.59 0.76
C ALA A 406 -18.05 5.83 1.89
N GLY A 407 -19.35 5.84 1.54
CA GLY A 407 -20.43 6.05 2.50
C GLY A 407 -20.42 5.09 3.70
N ASP A 408 -20.09 3.83 3.49
CA ASP A 408 -19.95 2.83 4.57
C ASP A 408 -18.83 3.19 5.55
N SER A 409 -17.69 3.67 5.05
CA SER A 409 -16.56 4.12 5.89
C SER A 409 -16.92 5.36 6.69
N ILE A 410 -17.67 6.30 6.10
CA ILE A 410 -18.19 7.49 6.78
C ILE A 410 -19.20 7.14 7.88
N ALA A 411 -20.04 6.12 7.67
CA ALA A 411 -20.92 5.63 8.73
C ALA A 411 -20.11 5.11 9.92
N SER A 412 -19.11 4.25 9.67
CA SER A 412 -18.19 3.79 10.72
C SER A 412 -17.44 4.94 11.37
N ALA A 413 -16.99 5.95 10.62
CA ALA A 413 -16.29 7.10 11.17
C ALA A 413 -17.15 7.92 12.15
N ARG A 414 -18.44 8.13 11.84
CA ARG A 414 -19.40 8.79 12.74
C ARG A 414 -19.63 7.98 14.01
N ASP A 415 -19.76 6.67 13.88
CA ASP A 415 -19.92 5.78 15.03
C ASP A 415 -18.66 5.79 15.90
N ASN A 416 -17.47 5.71 15.30
CA ASN A 416 -16.19 5.80 16.00
C ASN A 416 -16.05 7.13 16.76
N ALA A 417 -16.39 8.27 16.14
CA ALA A 417 -16.33 9.55 16.82
C ALA A 417 -17.30 9.65 18.02
N ARG A 418 -18.49 9.05 17.90
CA ARG A 418 -19.45 8.97 18.99
C ARG A 418 -18.92 8.08 20.13
N ASP A 419 -18.37 6.92 19.79
CA ASP A 419 -17.83 5.95 20.75
C ASP A 419 -16.61 6.53 21.50
N ASN A 420 -15.83 7.38 20.84
CA ASN A 420 -14.72 8.14 21.43
C ASN A 420 -15.14 9.48 22.07
N LYS A 421 -16.43 9.84 22.06
CA LYS A 421 -16.97 11.06 22.67
C LYS A 421 -16.31 12.35 22.14
N LEU A 422 -16.20 12.49 20.82
CA LEU A 422 -15.53 13.61 20.15
C LEU A 422 -16.53 14.56 19.46
N PRO A 423 -17.17 15.50 20.21
CA PRO A 423 -18.22 16.36 19.67
C PRO A 423 -17.72 17.42 18.69
N ASN A 424 -16.41 17.66 18.61
CA ASN A 424 -15.79 18.61 17.68
C ASN A 424 -15.50 18.00 16.30
N THR A 425 -15.93 16.77 16.04
CA THR A 425 -15.71 16.06 14.77
C THR A 425 -16.98 15.98 13.93
N GLY A 426 -16.83 16.07 12.61
CA GLY A 426 -17.88 15.86 11.62
C GLY A 426 -17.39 14.96 10.49
N PHE A 427 -18.31 14.29 9.80
CA PHE A 427 -17.98 13.43 8.66
C PHE A 427 -18.98 13.56 7.53
N ALA A 428 -18.48 13.73 6.31
CA ALA A 428 -19.27 13.86 5.09
C ALA A 428 -18.85 12.86 4.02
N ALA A 429 -19.83 12.29 3.33
CA ALA A 429 -19.57 11.53 2.12
C ALA A 429 -19.62 12.48 0.93
N ALA A 430 -18.51 12.64 0.20
CA ALA A 430 -18.43 13.53 -0.95
C ALA A 430 -17.52 12.94 -2.04
N ASP A 431 -17.82 13.25 -3.31
CA ASP A 431 -16.92 12.91 -4.40
C ASP A 431 -15.62 13.75 -4.30
N ALA A 432 -14.48 13.15 -4.67
CA ALA A 432 -13.20 13.84 -4.71
C ALA A 432 -13.23 15.11 -5.59
N ALA A 433 -14.10 15.17 -6.60
CA ALA A 433 -14.30 16.32 -7.48
C ALA A 433 -15.05 17.51 -6.83
N THR A 434 -15.69 17.31 -5.68
CA THR A 434 -16.45 18.35 -4.97
C THR A 434 -16.09 18.45 -3.49
N LEU A 435 -14.94 17.89 -3.10
CA LEU A 435 -14.56 17.69 -1.70
C LEU A 435 -14.46 19.00 -0.91
N PHE A 436 -14.08 20.09 -1.57
CA PHE A 436 -13.86 21.40 -0.93
C PHE A 436 -15.04 22.37 -1.01
N LYS A 437 -16.09 22.06 -1.78
CA LYS A 437 -17.14 23.02 -2.13
C LYS A 437 -17.92 23.55 -0.92
N ASP A 438 -18.15 22.69 0.06
CA ASP A 438 -18.98 22.98 1.24
C ASP A 438 -18.16 22.90 2.56
N VAL A 439 -16.83 23.09 2.49
CA VAL A 439 -15.96 23.08 3.67
C VAL A 439 -16.17 24.38 4.47
N PRO A 440 -16.58 24.32 5.74
CA PRO A 440 -16.94 25.50 6.54
C PRO A 440 -15.74 26.19 7.20
N TYR A 441 -14.51 25.89 6.78
CA TYR A 441 -13.29 26.32 7.46
C TYR A 441 -12.53 27.40 6.67
N PRO A 442 -12.03 28.46 7.35
CA PRO A 442 -11.14 29.43 6.73
C PRO A 442 -9.82 28.75 6.32
N PRO A 443 -9.44 28.78 5.02
CA PRO A 443 -8.31 27.99 4.53
C PRO A 443 -6.97 28.40 5.18
N ASP A 444 -6.81 29.67 5.53
CA ASP A 444 -5.64 30.19 6.22
C ASP A 444 -5.53 29.80 7.70
N GLN A 445 -6.52 29.07 8.24
CA GLN A 445 -6.50 28.51 9.59
C GLN A 445 -6.75 26.99 9.56
N THR A 446 -6.59 26.34 8.41
CA THR A 446 -6.86 24.91 8.21
C THR A 446 -5.59 24.11 7.94
N LEU A 447 -5.44 23.00 8.65
CA LEU A 447 -4.59 21.88 8.26
C LEU A 447 -5.41 20.94 7.37
N LEU A 448 -4.85 20.55 6.23
CA LEU A 448 -5.37 19.48 5.40
C LEU A 448 -4.52 18.21 5.57
N VAL A 449 -5.12 17.10 6.01
CA VAL A 449 -4.52 15.77 5.92
C VAL A 449 -5.07 15.07 4.67
N ILE A 450 -4.21 14.40 3.91
CA ILE A 450 -4.61 13.60 2.74
C ILE A 450 -3.96 12.22 2.81
N ASP A 451 -4.76 11.16 2.64
CA ASP A 451 -4.30 9.77 2.53
C ASP A 451 -4.94 9.07 1.30
N PRO A 452 -4.55 9.48 0.07
CA PRO A 452 -5.18 8.98 -1.14
C PRO A 452 -4.85 7.50 -1.41
N PRO A 453 -5.62 6.83 -2.28
CA PRO A 453 -5.30 5.48 -2.73
C PRO A 453 -3.95 5.44 -3.49
N ARG A 454 -3.41 4.23 -3.74
CA ARG A 454 -2.12 3.97 -4.43
C ARG A 454 -1.85 4.75 -5.74
N LYS A 455 -2.89 5.26 -6.40
CA LYS A 455 -2.78 6.08 -7.63
C LYS A 455 -2.44 7.57 -7.37
N GLY A 456 -2.42 7.98 -6.10
CA GLY A 456 -2.30 9.37 -5.67
C GLY A 456 -3.61 10.14 -5.78
N CYS A 457 -3.50 11.46 -5.64
CA CYS A 457 -4.57 12.41 -5.88
C CYS A 457 -4.94 12.46 -7.36
N SER A 458 -6.19 12.82 -7.67
CA SER A 458 -6.57 13.20 -9.02
C SER A 458 -6.18 14.66 -9.31
N ASP A 459 -6.02 14.99 -10.59
CA ASP A 459 -5.77 16.38 -11.02
C ASP A 459 -6.86 17.33 -10.51
N ASP A 460 -8.12 16.91 -10.56
CA ASP A 460 -9.26 17.69 -10.04
C ASP A 460 -9.15 17.94 -8.52
N PHE A 461 -8.65 16.96 -7.76
CA PHE A 461 -8.43 17.13 -6.32
C PHE A 461 -7.30 18.12 -6.07
N LEU A 462 -6.18 18.02 -6.78
CA LEU A 462 -5.03 18.93 -6.63
C LEU A 462 -5.42 20.37 -7.02
N ARG A 463 -6.21 20.55 -8.09
CA ARG A 463 -6.76 21.86 -8.48
C ARG A 463 -7.65 22.46 -7.40
N GLN A 464 -8.51 21.65 -6.78
CA GLN A 464 -9.36 22.11 -5.66
C GLN A 464 -8.53 22.43 -4.42
N LEU A 465 -7.51 21.63 -4.10
CA LEU A 465 -6.59 21.89 -2.98
C LEU A 465 -5.90 23.23 -3.16
N LEU A 466 -5.34 23.50 -4.34
CA LEU A 466 -4.71 24.78 -4.67
C LEU A 466 -5.72 25.94 -4.68
N ALA A 467 -6.97 25.68 -5.07
CA ALA A 467 -8.03 26.68 -5.00
C ALA A 467 -8.48 27.00 -3.56
N PHE A 468 -8.54 25.99 -2.70
CA PHE A 468 -8.85 26.17 -1.29
C PHE A 468 -7.69 26.84 -0.55
N GLY A 469 -6.45 26.40 -0.80
CA GLY A 469 -5.23 26.98 -0.24
C GLY A 469 -5.09 26.81 1.28
N PRO A 470 -5.21 25.58 1.83
CA PRO A 470 -5.03 25.33 3.25
C PRO A 470 -3.65 25.82 3.73
N ARG A 471 -3.56 26.31 4.98
CA ARG A 471 -2.31 26.85 5.54
C ARG A 471 -1.19 25.81 5.59
N ARG A 472 -1.54 24.55 5.83
CA ARG A 472 -0.61 23.43 5.92
C ARG A 472 -1.22 22.17 5.34
N VAL A 473 -0.39 21.30 4.78
CA VAL A 473 -0.79 20.00 4.23
C VAL A 473 0.09 18.90 4.83
N VAL A 474 -0.53 17.83 5.31
CA VAL A 474 0.12 16.56 5.66
C VAL A 474 -0.31 15.55 4.61
N TYR A 475 0.62 15.12 3.76
CA TYR A 475 0.41 14.10 2.75
C TYR A 475 0.90 12.76 3.26
N VAL A 476 0.00 11.82 3.52
CA VAL A 476 0.29 10.40 3.79
C VAL A 476 0.11 9.59 2.50
N SER A 477 1.02 8.65 2.21
CA SER A 477 0.92 7.82 1.00
C SER A 477 1.53 6.45 1.17
N CYS A 478 0.82 5.41 0.73
CA CYS A 478 1.39 4.06 0.54
C CYS A 478 2.16 3.90 -0.79
N ASN A 479 2.24 4.95 -1.61
CA ASN A 479 3.04 4.99 -2.83
C ASN A 479 3.78 6.33 -2.95
N VAL A 480 5.06 6.32 -2.58
CA VAL A 480 5.90 7.51 -2.53
C VAL A 480 6.21 8.11 -3.91
N HIS A 481 6.10 7.32 -4.99
CA HIS A 481 6.33 7.81 -6.36
C HIS A 481 5.18 8.69 -6.84
N THR A 482 3.93 8.28 -6.59
CA THR A 482 2.76 9.15 -6.87
C THR A 482 2.69 10.32 -5.90
N GLN A 483 3.15 10.15 -4.64
CA GLN A 483 3.27 11.26 -3.69
C GLN A 483 4.25 12.31 -4.21
N ALA A 484 5.43 11.93 -4.71
CA ALA A 484 6.42 12.84 -5.26
C ALA A 484 5.85 13.67 -6.42
N ARG A 485 5.09 13.04 -7.34
CA ARG A 485 4.36 13.72 -8.42
C ARG A 485 3.35 14.73 -7.87
N ASP A 486 2.52 14.32 -6.92
CA ASP A 486 1.43 15.14 -6.41
C ASP A 486 1.94 16.31 -5.55
N VAL A 487 3.00 16.08 -4.76
CA VAL A 487 3.73 17.12 -4.02
C VAL A 487 4.34 18.14 -4.96
N ALA A 488 4.90 17.71 -6.09
CA ALA A 488 5.46 18.64 -7.08
C ALA A 488 4.41 19.62 -7.62
N VAL A 489 3.17 19.17 -7.85
CA VAL A 489 2.06 20.04 -8.26
C VAL A 489 1.79 21.11 -7.19
N MET A 490 1.83 20.74 -5.90
CA MET A 490 1.65 21.70 -4.79
C MET A 490 2.81 22.71 -4.72
N VAL A 491 4.04 22.24 -4.93
CA VAL A 491 5.26 23.08 -4.87
C VAL A 491 5.35 24.07 -6.03
N GLN A 492 4.97 23.62 -7.23
CA GLN A 492 4.84 24.47 -8.42
C GLN A 492 3.71 25.50 -8.24
N GLY A 493 2.62 25.09 -7.59
CA GLY A 493 1.53 25.97 -7.21
C GLY A 493 0.64 26.43 -8.37
N ASP A 494 -0.12 27.48 -8.12
CA ASP A 494 -1.04 28.12 -9.06
C ASP A 494 -0.75 29.64 -9.07
N ALA A 495 -0.19 30.11 -10.19
CA ALA A 495 0.24 31.49 -10.38
C ALA A 495 -0.92 32.48 -10.35
N GLU A 496 -2.08 32.11 -10.91
CA GLU A 496 -3.27 32.97 -10.93
C GLU A 496 -3.81 33.19 -9.52
N LYS A 497 -3.77 32.13 -8.70
CA LYS A 497 -4.23 32.18 -7.31
C LYS A 497 -3.16 32.64 -6.32
N LYS A 498 -1.92 32.86 -6.76
CA LYS A 498 -0.76 33.20 -5.92
C LYS A 498 -0.54 32.21 -4.75
N ILE A 499 -0.83 30.93 -4.97
CA ILE A 499 -0.70 29.87 -3.94
C ILE A 499 0.35 28.87 -4.39
N ARG A 500 1.31 28.58 -3.52
CA ARG A 500 2.24 27.47 -3.67
C ARG A 500 2.61 26.90 -2.30
N TYR A 501 3.29 25.77 -2.32
CA TYR A 501 3.77 25.12 -1.11
C TYR A 501 5.28 24.97 -1.11
N GLU A 502 5.85 24.96 0.09
CA GLU A 502 7.21 24.47 0.34
C GLU A 502 7.15 23.18 1.14
N ILE A 503 8.11 22.29 0.90
CA ILE A 503 8.21 21.03 1.61
C ILE A 503 9.03 21.29 2.88
N GLU A 504 8.41 21.07 4.04
CA GLU A 504 9.08 21.17 5.34
C GLU A 504 9.91 19.91 5.63
N SER A 505 9.30 18.74 5.47
CA SER A 505 9.96 17.46 5.72
C SER A 505 9.31 16.33 4.94
N ILE A 506 10.10 15.29 4.67
CA ILE A 506 9.65 14.04 4.03
C ILE A 506 10.31 12.88 4.75
N ARG A 507 9.52 11.86 5.09
CA ARG A 507 10.06 10.61 5.65
C ARG A 507 9.24 9.39 5.26
N GLY A 508 9.87 8.22 5.34
CA GLY A 508 9.17 6.93 5.28
C GLY A 508 8.74 6.42 6.65
N PHE A 509 7.71 5.59 6.69
CA PHE A 509 7.28 4.77 7.81
C PHE A 509 7.22 3.32 7.37
N ASP A 510 7.75 2.42 8.19
CA ASP A 510 7.75 1.01 7.90
C ASP A 510 6.48 0.32 8.40
N PHE A 511 5.32 0.48 7.72
CA PHE A 511 4.12 -0.28 8.13
C PHE A 511 4.24 -1.77 7.79
N PHE A 512 5.12 -2.11 6.84
CA PHE A 512 5.24 -3.46 6.31
C PHE A 512 6.69 -3.97 6.33
N PRO A 513 7.26 -4.25 7.52
CA PRO A 513 8.55 -4.90 7.65
C PRO A 513 8.63 -6.17 6.80
N GLN A 514 9.83 -6.56 6.38
CA GLN A 514 10.08 -7.71 5.48
C GLN A 514 9.59 -7.54 4.03
N THR A 515 8.97 -6.41 3.71
CA THR A 515 8.48 -6.07 2.36
C THR A 515 9.13 -4.79 1.84
N GLY A 516 9.10 -4.60 0.52
CA GLY A 516 9.57 -3.35 -0.13
C GLY A 516 8.64 -2.15 0.04
N HIS A 517 7.49 -2.29 0.72
CA HIS A 517 6.55 -1.16 0.89
C HIS A 517 7.06 -0.15 1.92
N VAL A 518 6.84 1.14 1.63
CA VAL A 518 7.13 2.26 2.53
C VAL A 518 5.99 3.27 2.45
N GLU A 519 5.53 3.71 3.62
CA GLU A 519 4.49 4.72 3.77
C GLU A 519 5.15 6.08 3.90
N GLY A 520 5.02 6.95 2.92
CA GLY A 520 5.58 8.29 2.94
C GLY A 520 4.70 9.28 3.68
N VAL A 521 5.33 10.15 4.48
CA VAL A 521 4.70 11.37 5.01
C VAL A 521 5.48 12.57 4.52
N ALA A 522 4.79 13.49 3.85
CA ALA A 522 5.33 14.80 3.48
C ALA A 522 4.55 15.91 4.18
N ILE A 523 5.28 16.85 4.78
CA ILE A 523 4.72 18.00 5.47
C ILE A 523 4.98 19.23 4.61
N LEU A 524 3.93 19.98 4.28
CA LEU A 524 4.03 21.14 3.40
C LEU A 524 3.40 22.38 4.02
N ASN A 525 4.05 23.52 3.83
CA ASN A 525 3.56 24.83 4.26
C ASN A 525 3.14 25.67 3.06
N LYS A 526 2.00 26.34 3.20
CA LYS A 526 1.62 27.35 2.20
C LYS A 526 2.60 28.52 2.28
N THR A 527 3.16 28.88 1.14
CA THR A 527 4.05 30.03 1.00
C THR A 527 3.57 30.94 -0.15
N SER A 528 4.04 32.19 -0.17
CA SER A 528 3.71 33.14 -1.23
C SER A 528 4.61 32.93 -2.45
N ILE A 529 4.08 33.16 -3.65
CA ILE A 529 4.91 33.32 -4.85
C ILE A 529 5.64 34.66 -4.70
N PRO A 530 6.99 34.72 -4.77
CA PRO A 530 7.70 35.99 -4.76
C PRO A 530 7.18 36.84 -5.92
N GLU A 531 6.84 38.12 -5.64
CA GLU A 531 6.54 39.05 -6.72
C GLU A 531 7.79 39.16 -7.60
N SER A 532 7.63 38.97 -8.91
CA SER A 532 8.72 39.13 -9.86
C SER A 532 9.27 40.54 -9.71
N ALA A 533 10.53 40.64 -9.27
CA ALA A 533 11.27 41.89 -9.11
C ALA A 533 11.41 42.65 -10.44
#